data_AF-A0A2V9JD46-F1
#
_entry.id   AF-A0A2V9JD46-F1
#
_cell.length_a   1.000
_cell.length_b   1.000
_cell.length_c   1.000
_cell.angle_alpha   90.00
_cell.angle_beta   90.00
_cell.angle_gamma   90.00
#
_symmetry.space_group_name_H-M   'P 1'
#
loop_
_entity.id
_entity.type
_entity.pdbx_description
1 polymer ?
#
loop_
_entity_poly.entity_id
_entity_poly.type
_entity_poly.pdbx_seq_one_letter_code
_entity_poly.pdbx_strand_id
1 'polypeptide(L)'
;AHTWLQVHRTAHELGLHSNATMLYGHIESAEDSTDHLLELRKLQDETHGFQTLIPLAFHPANTELGKMVRHHETTGFMDLKNVAIARLLLDNFPHVKAYWIMMTPRVAQVALRFGADDIDGTVVEEKIYHDAGATTPQVMTRHQIVRLIREAGREPVERDTLYRPVTRTESTFTVQV
;
A
#
# COMPACT_ATOMS: atom_id res chain seq x y z
N ALA A 1 -9.89 -16.63 -6.24
CA ALA A 1 -10.42 -15.27 -6.39
C ALA A 1 -11.85 -15.14 -5.87
N HIS A 2 -12.80 -15.94 -6.35
CA HIS A 2 -14.24 -15.74 -6.07
C HIS A 2 -14.60 -15.60 -4.58
N THR A 3 -14.13 -16.50 -3.70
CA THR A 3 -14.43 -16.42 -2.26
C THR A 3 -13.92 -15.13 -1.62
N TRP A 4 -12.74 -14.65 -2.01
CA TRP A 4 -12.17 -13.42 -1.48
C TRP A 4 -13.04 -12.22 -1.87
N LEU A 5 -13.42 -12.10 -3.15
CA LEU A 5 -14.31 -11.04 -3.62
C LEU A 5 -15.68 -11.09 -2.94
N GLN A 6 -16.22 -12.29 -2.68
CA GLN A 6 -17.50 -12.43 -1.96
C GLN A 6 -17.41 -11.94 -0.52
N VAL A 7 -16.31 -12.22 0.19
CA VAL A 7 -16.11 -11.69 1.55
C VAL A 7 -16.09 -10.17 1.55
N HIS A 8 -15.37 -9.56 0.61
CA HIS A 8 -15.33 -8.10 0.46
C HIS A 8 -16.71 -7.53 0.10
N ARG A 9 -17.43 -8.14 -0.84
CA ARG A 9 -18.81 -7.77 -1.18
C ARG A 9 -19.71 -7.74 0.06
N THR A 10 -19.76 -8.84 0.80
CA THR A 10 -20.58 -8.93 2.02
C THR A 10 -20.20 -7.87 3.04
N ALA A 11 -18.90 -7.61 3.23
CA ALA A 11 -18.44 -6.55 4.12
C ALA A 11 -18.95 -5.16 3.67
N HIS A 12 -18.85 -4.86 2.37
CA HIS A 12 -19.31 -3.58 1.81
C HIS A 12 -20.83 -3.42 1.90
N GLU A 13 -21.60 -4.48 1.66
CA GLU A 13 -23.06 -4.49 1.82
C GLU A 13 -23.50 -4.27 3.27
N LEU A 14 -22.65 -4.61 4.24
CA LEU A 14 -22.83 -4.32 5.66
C LEU A 14 -22.35 -2.90 6.06
N GLY A 15 -21.90 -2.09 5.08
CA GLY A 15 -21.41 -0.73 5.29
C GLY A 15 -19.96 -0.65 5.80
N LEU A 16 -19.20 -1.75 5.76
CA LEU A 16 -17.78 -1.74 6.11
C LEU A 16 -16.93 -1.36 4.91
N HIS A 17 -15.87 -0.59 5.16
CA HIS A 17 -14.84 -0.33 4.17
C HIS A 17 -13.71 -1.36 4.26
N SER A 18 -13.02 -1.58 3.13
CA SER A 18 -11.88 -2.49 3.08
C SER A 18 -10.81 -2.02 2.09
N ASN A 19 -9.70 -2.76 2.00
CA ASN A 19 -8.64 -2.54 1.04
C ASN A 19 -8.46 -3.79 0.17
N ALA A 20 -7.90 -3.62 -1.02
CA ALA A 20 -7.51 -4.72 -1.89
C ALA A 20 -5.99 -4.82 -2.00
N THR A 21 -5.47 -6.03 -2.17
CA THR A 21 -4.05 -6.30 -2.37
C THR A 21 -3.85 -7.06 -3.66
N MET A 22 -2.72 -6.79 -4.34
CA MET A 22 -2.28 -7.59 -5.48
C MET A 22 -0.79 -7.88 -5.30
N LEU A 23 -0.45 -9.17 -5.16
CA LEU A 23 0.94 -9.61 -5.20
C LEU A 23 1.42 -9.57 -6.65
N TYR A 24 2.64 -9.09 -6.89
CA TYR A 24 3.26 -9.05 -8.22
C TYR A 24 4.74 -9.40 -8.15
N GLY A 25 5.33 -9.68 -9.30
CA GLY A 25 6.73 -10.08 -9.42
C GLY A 25 6.95 -11.53 -9.03
N HIS A 26 5.94 -12.39 -9.09
CA HIS A 26 6.11 -13.83 -8.96
C HIS A 26 6.12 -14.49 -10.35
N ILE A 27 5.29 -15.52 -10.53
CA ILE A 27 5.17 -16.29 -11.77
C ILE A 27 4.01 -15.83 -12.66
N GLU A 28 3.32 -14.73 -12.29
CA GLU A 28 2.14 -14.25 -13.00
C GLU A 28 2.46 -13.72 -14.40
N SER A 29 1.51 -13.90 -15.30
CA SER A 29 1.49 -13.21 -16.58
C SER A 29 0.93 -11.79 -16.44
N ALA A 30 1.13 -10.96 -17.47
CA ALA A 30 0.53 -9.62 -17.49
C ALA A 30 -1.00 -9.69 -17.57
N GLU A 31 -1.51 -10.73 -18.23
CA GLU A 31 -2.92 -11.07 -18.32
C GLU A 31 -3.49 -11.37 -16.93
N ASP A 32 -2.81 -12.20 -16.12
CA ASP A 32 -3.24 -12.50 -14.74
C ASP A 32 -3.34 -11.24 -13.87
N SER A 33 -2.35 -10.36 -13.94
CA SER A 33 -2.38 -9.08 -13.20
C SER A 33 -3.51 -8.17 -13.68
N THR A 34 -3.75 -8.13 -14.99
CA THR A 34 -4.79 -7.29 -15.59
C THR A 34 -6.17 -7.80 -15.19
N ASP A 35 -6.41 -9.10 -15.31
CA ASP A 35 -7.66 -9.75 -14.91
C ASP A 35 -7.96 -9.52 -13.43
N HIS A 36 -6.94 -9.64 -12.56
CA HIS A 36 -7.08 -9.33 -11.14
C HIS A 36 -7.58 -7.90 -10.91
N LEU A 37 -6.95 -6.90 -11.52
CA LEU A 37 -7.34 -5.51 -11.36
C LEU A 37 -8.74 -5.24 -11.94
N LEU A 38 -9.11 -5.87 -13.06
CA LEU A 38 -10.44 -5.75 -13.64
C LEU A 38 -11.53 -6.36 -12.75
N GLU A 39 -11.26 -7.49 -12.08
CA GLU A 39 -12.19 -8.06 -11.11
C GLU A 39 -12.40 -7.14 -9.89
N LEU A 40 -11.31 -6.55 -9.37
CA LEU A 40 -11.38 -5.57 -8.28
C LEU A 40 -12.17 -4.33 -8.69
N ARG A 41 -11.87 -3.78 -9.87
CA ARG A 41 -12.58 -2.62 -10.44
C ARG A 41 -14.07 -2.90 -10.56
N LYS A 42 -14.45 -4.06 -11.09
CA LYS A 42 -15.85 -4.46 -11.24
C LYS A 42 -16.57 -4.52 -9.89
N LEU A 43 -15.97 -5.15 -8.88
CA LEU A 43 -16.58 -5.20 -7.54
C LEU A 43 -16.70 -3.79 -6.91
N GLN A 44 -15.72 -2.94 -7.16
CA GLN A 44 -15.74 -1.55 -6.70
C GLN A 44 -16.83 -0.72 -7.38
N ASP A 45 -17.11 -0.95 -8.67
CA ASP A 45 -18.24 -0.31 -9.38
C ASP A 45 -19.59 -0.72 -8.79
N GLU A 46 -19.68 -1.91 -8.20
CA GLU A 46 -20.93 -2.42 -7.63
C GLU A 46 -21.13 -2.01 -6.16
N THR A 47 -20.06 -1.90 -5.38
CA THR A 47 -20.14 -1.79 -3.91
C THR A 47 -19.50 -0.54 -3.32
N HIS A 48 -18.58 0.10 -4.04
CA HIS A 48 -17.86 1.31 -3.63
C HIS A 48 -17.15 1.23 -2.26
N GLY A 49 -16.90 0.03 -1.74
CA GLY A 49 -16.39 -0.16 -0.38
C GLY A 49 -14.87 -0.22 -0.26
N PHE A 50 -14.13 -0.40 -1.37
CA PHE A 50 -12.68 -0.35 -1.34
C PHE A 50 -12.17 1.08 -1.21
N GLN A 51 -11.22 1.29 -0.31
CA GLN A 51 -10.55 2.58 -0.13
C GLN A 51 -9.22 2.64 -0.90
N THR A 52 -8.50 1.51 -0.93
CA THR A 52 -7.09 1.48 -1.36
C THR A 52 -6.74 0.20 -2.08
N LEU A 53 -5.98 0.30 -3.16
CA LEU A 53 -5.19 -0.82 -3.67
C LEU A 53 -3.79 -0.80 -3.06
N ILE A 54 -3.30 -1.96 -2.65
CA ILE A 54 -1.96 -2.18 -2.15
C ILE A 54 -1.21 -3.16 -3.06
N PRO A 55 -0.42 -2.69 -4.04
CA PRO A 55 0.51 -3.53 -4.77
C PRO A 55 1.60 -4.06 -3.82
N LEU A 56 1.75 -5.38 -3.75
CA LEU A 56 2.71 -6.06 -2.89
C LEU A 56 3.81 -6.68 -3.75
N ALA A 57 5.03 -6.19 -3.62
CA ALA A 57 6.19 -6.80 -4.26
C ALA A 57 6.42 -8.20 -3.67
N PHE A 58 6.63 -9.19 -4.53
CA PHE A 58 6.98 -10.54 -4.10
C PHE A 58 8.43 -10.59 -3.60
N HIS A 59 8.63 -11.23 -2.44
CA HIS A 59 9.93 -11.50 -1.85
C HIS A 59 10.21 -13.01 -1.93
N PRO A 60 11.03 -13.47 -2.90
CA PRO A 60 11.25 -14.89 -3.19
C PRO A 60 11.89 -15.68 -2.03
N ALA A 61 12.72 -15.03 -1.22
CA ALA A 61 13.52 -15.68 -0.19
C ALA A 61 12.67 -16.52 0.76
N ASN A 62 13.13 -17.75 1.05
CA ASN A 62 12.47 -18.70 1.95
C ASN A 62 11.04 -19.11 1.54
N THR A 63 10.72 -19.10 0.24
CA THR A 63 9.43 -19.57 -0.28
C THR A 63 9.61 -20.65 -1.35
N GLU A 64 8.65 -21.58 -1.47
CA GLU A 64 8.65 -22.58 -2.55
C GLU A 64 8.49 -21.95 -3.93
N LEU A 65 7.64 -20.92 -4.02
CA LEU A 65 7.43 -20.16 -5.26
C LEU A 65 8.71 -19.42 -5.68
N GLY A 66 9.52 -19.01 -4.70
CA GLY A 66 10.85 -18.41 -4.91
C GLY A 66 11.80 -19.28 -5.73
N LYS A 67 11.63 -20.62 -5.71
CA LYS A 67 12.44 -21.54 -6.52
C LYS A 67 12.09 -21.51 -8.01
N MET A 68 10.93 -20.95 -8.37
CA MET A 68 10.42 -20.88 -9.74
C MET A 68 10.70 -19.53 -10.43
N VAL A 69 11.01 -18.49 -9.65
CA VAL A 69 11.36 -17.16 -10.16
C VAL A 69 12.87 -17.00 -10.35
N ARG A 70 13.26 -16.21 -11.34
CA ARG A 70 14.69 -16.01 -11.71
C ARG A 70 15.36 -14.83 -11.00
N HIS A 71 14.59 -13.99 -10.32
CA HIS A 71 15.09 -12.81 -9.62
C HIS A 71 15.04 -13.02 -8.11
N HIS A 72 15.91 -12.34 -7.38
CA HIS A 72 15.97 -12.40 -5.90
C HIS A 72 15.07 -11.37 -5.21
N GLU A 73 14.72 -10.30 -5.92
CA GLU A 73 13.84 -9.23 -5.51
C GLU A 73 13.24 -8.56 -6.75
N THR A 74 12.13 -7.84 -6.58
CA THR A 74 11.56 -7.05 -7.66
C THR A 74 12.46 -5.86 -8.01
N THR A 75 12.43 -5.40 -9.26
CA THR A 75 13.18 -4.19 -9.64
C THR A 75 12.34 -2.95 -9.34
N GLY A 76 12.99 -1.82 -9.03
CA GLY A 76 12.27 -0.56 -8.86
C GLY A 76 11.45 -0.15 -10.10
N PHE A 77 11.87 -0.55 -11.31
CA PHE A 77 11.05 -0.36 -12.51
C PHE A 77 9.75 -1.17 -12.44
N MET A 78 9.81 -2.43 -12.02
CA MET A 78 8.63 -3.29 -11.88
C MET A 78 7.69 -2.74 -10.80
N ASP A 79 8.21 -2.27 -9.68
CA ASP A 79 7.41 -1.71 -8.60
C ASP A 79 6.65 -0.45 -9.05
N LEU A 80 7.39 0.50 -9.65
CA LEU A 80 6.81 1.75 -10.15
C LEU A 80 5.82 1.51 -11.30
N LYS A 81 6.10 0.54 -12.17
CA LYS A 81 5.20 0.14 -13.26
C LYS A 81 3.87 -0.39 -12.70
N ASN A 82 3.91 -1.25 -11.67
CA ASN A 82 2.70 -1.78 -11.04
C ASN A 82 1.87 -0.70 -10.36
N VAL A 83 2.50 0.25 -9.65
CA VAL A 83 1.80 1.42 -9.08
C VAL A 83 1.14 2.26 -10.16
N ALA A 84 1.85 2.54 -11.26
CA ALA A 84 1.32 3.34 -12.36
C ALA A 84 0.16 2.66 -13.08
N ILE A 85 0.27 1.36 -13.39
CA ILE A 85 -0.81 0.59 -14.01
C ILE A 85 -2.04 0.56 -13.10
N ALA A 86 -1.85 0.30 -11.81
CA ALA A 86 -2.94 0.32 -10.84
C ALA A 86 -3.68 1.66 -10.84
N ARG A 87 -2.96 2.78 -10.80
CA ARG A 87 -3.57 4.13 -10.81
C ARG A 87 -4.32 4.43 -12.11
N LEU A 88 -3.81 3.96 -13.25
CA LEU A 88 -4.45 4.19 -14.55
C LEU A 88 -5.66 3.29 -14.78
N LEU A 89 -5.65 2.05 -14.28
CA LEU A 89 -6.71 1.08 -14.54
C LEU A 89 -7.85 1.15 -13.50
N LEU A 90 -7.53 1.44 -12.24
CA LEU A 90 -8.49 1.52 -11.14
C LEU A 90 -8.97 2.95 -10.90
N ASP A 91 -9.67 3.52 -11.88
CA ASP A 91 -10.23 4.88 -11.78
C ASP A 91 -11.28 5.06 -10.67
N ASN A 92 -11.81 3.96 -10.13
CA ASN A 92 -12.81 3.94 -9.07
C ASN A 92 -12.24 3.56 -7.68
N PHE A 93 -10.92 3.39 -7.56
CA PHE A 93 -10.23 3.29 -6.27
C PHE A 93 -9.71 4.67 -5.85
N PRO A 94 -10.10 5.17 -4.67
CA PRO A 94 -9.61 6.47 -4.20
C PRO A 94 -8.08 6.51 -4.08
N HIS A 95 -7.48 5.47 -3.49
CA HIS A 95 -6.07 5.47 -3.10
C HIS A 95 -5.26 4.29 -3.66
N VAL A 96 -3.96 4.54 -3.86
CA VAL A 96 -2.97 3.51 -4.21
C VAL A 96 -1.80 3.65 -3.25
N LYS A 97 -1.49 2.57 -2.53
CA LYS A 97 -0.51 2.55 -1.45
C LYS A 97 0.88 2.14 -1.96
N ALA A 98 1.88 2.96 -1.67
CA ALA A 98 3.28 2.61 -1.71
C ALA A 98 3.71 2.05 -0.34
N TYR A 99 3.68 0.73 -0.20
CA TYR A 99 4.07 0.05 1.03
C TYR A 99 5.59 -0.12 1.10
N TRP A 100 6.28 0.78 1.80
CA TRP A 100 7.75 0.91 1.71
C TRP A 100 8.52 -0.29 2.26
N ILE A 101 7.89 -1.09 3.13
CA ILE A 101 8.48 -2.34 3.62
C ILE A 101 8.73 -3.33 2.47
N MET A 102 7.91 -3.29 1.42
CA MET A 102 8.01 -4.23 0.30
C MET A 102 8.81 -3.69 -0.90
N MET A 103 8.93 -2.37 -1.09
CA MET A 103 9.61 -1.75 -2.25
C MET A 103 10.81 -0.85 -1.89
N THR A 104 11.24 -0.82 -0.63
CA THR A 104 12.21 0.15 -0.07
C THR A 104 11.69 1.59 0.06
N PRO A 105 12.21 2.39 1.01
CA PRO A 105 11.81 3.79 1.18
C PRO A 105 12.09 4.68 -0.04
N ARG A 106 13.18 4.42 -0.79
CA ARG A 106 13.55 5.24 -1.95
C ARG A 106 12.61 5.03 -3.13
N VAL A 107 12.22 3.79 -3.42
CA VAL A 107 11.24 3.53 -4.49
C VAL A 107 9.86 4.02 -4.06
N ALA A 108 9.46 3.82 -2.80
CA ALA A 108 8.20 4.34 -2.28
C ALA A 108 8.09 5.87 -2.40
N GLN A 109 9.20 6.59 -2.16
CA GLN A 109 9.28 8.03 -2.40
C GLN A 109 9.02 8.39 -3.86
N VAL A 110 9.67 7.67 -4.80
CA VAL A 110 9.46 7.89 -6.24
C VAL A 110 8.03 7.51 -6.65
N ALA A 111 7.44 6.47 -6.06
CA ALA A 111 6.08 6.01 -6.36
C ALA A 111 5.01 7.09 -6.14
N LEU A 112 5.26 8.08 -5.26
CA LEU A 112 4.40 9.25 -5.07
C LEU A 112 4.25 10.13 -6.33
N ARG A 113 5.11 9.93 -7.33
CA ARG A 113 5.06 10.54 -8.67
C ARG A 113 4.56 9.60 -9.76
N PHE A 114 4.33 8.33 -9.42
CA PHE A 114 3.85 7.30 -10.36
C PHE A 114 2.40 6.86 -10.07
N GLY A 115 1.71 7.52 -9.14
CA GLY A 115 0.29 7.29 -8.89
C GLY A 115 -0.06 6.90 -7.46
N ALA A 116 0.93 6.60 -6.62
CA ALA A 116 0.69 6.44 -5.19
C ALA A 116 0.39 7.80 -4.54
N ASP A 117 -0.58 7.81 -3.63
CA ASP A 117 -0.93 8.94 -2.77
C ASP A 117 -0.83 8.58 -1.28
N ASP A 118 -0.65 7.31 -0.99
CA ASP A 118 -0.56 6.78 0.36
C ASP A 118 0.78 6.06 0.57
N ILE A 119 1.54 6.44 1.59
CA ILE A 119 2.80 5.80 1.97
C ILE A 119 2.65 5.20 3.36
N ASP A 120 2.93 3.90 3.48
CA ASP A 120 2.59 3.15 4.69
C ASP A 120 3.62 2.07 5.02
N GLY A 121 3.67 1.67 6.29
CA GLY A 121 4.57 0.68 6.87
C GLY A 121 4.60 0.77 8.40
N THR A 122 5.53 0.05 9.03
CA THR A 122 5.71 0.08 10.49
C THR A 122 6.31 1.42 10.90
N VAL A 123 5.45 2.34 11.34
CA VAL A 123 5.87 3.65 11.84
C VAL A 123 6.13 3.57 13.34
N VAL A 124 7.31 3.99 13.76
CA VAL A 124 7.65 4.09 15.20
C VAL A 124 7.81 5.54 15.58
N GLU A 125 7.24 5.93 16.73
CA GLU A 125 7.50 7.23 17.34
C GLU A 125 8.78 7.15 18.19
N GLU A 126 9.67 8.14 18.07
CA GLU A 126 11.00 8.16 18.71
C GLU A 126 10.96 7.94 20.24
N LYS A 127 9.82 8.19 20.90
CA LYS A 127 9.68 8.07 22.37
C LYS A 127 9.73 6.63 22.89
N ILE A 128 9.55 5.60 22.04
CA ILE A 128 9.51 4.17 22.47
C ILE A 128 10.90 3.51 22.40
N TYR A 129 11.94 4.23 21.94
CA TYR A 129 13.27 3.64 21.70
C TYR A 129 14.04 3.26 22.97
N HIS A 130 13.68 3.78 24.14
CA HIS A 130 14.49 3.62 25.36
C HIS A 130 14.16 2.39 26.22
N ASP A 131 12.96 1.80 26.12
CA ASP A 131 12.51 0.81 27.12
C ASP A 131 12.32 -0.63 26.58
N ALA A 132 12.23 -0.81 25.26
CA ALA A 132 12.00 -2.12 24.67
C ALA A 132 13.20 -2.49 23.80
N GLY A 133 14.14 -3.26 24.36
CA GLY A 133 15.37 -3.75 23.71
C GLY A 133 15.10 -4.65 22.48
N ALA A 134 14.45 -4.09 21.47
CA ALA A 134 13.90 -4.78 20.34
C ALA A 134 14.85 -4.66 19.15
N THR A 135 15.45 -5.79 18.78
CA THR A 135 16.24 -5.98 17.56
C THR A 135 15.33 -6.33 16.38
N THR A 136 14.36 -5.46 16.06
CA THR A 136 13.29 -5.73 15.08
C THR A 136 13.40 -4.90 13.78
N PRO A 137 12.74 -5.34 12.68
CA PRO A 137 13.07 -5.01 11.28
C PRO A 137 12.85 -3.54 10.94
N GLN A 138 13.42 -3.08 9.81
CA GLN A 138 13.37 -1.70 9.28
C GLN A 138 12.16 -0.92 9.82
N VAL A 139 12.39 0.04 10.70
CA VAL A 139 11.37 0.97 11.22
C VAL A 139 11.60 2.32 10.57
N MET A 140 10.52 3.07 10.34
CA MET A 140 10.60 4.46 9.90
C MET A 140 9.94 5.37 10.91
N THR A 141 10.62 6.46 11.27
CA THR A 141 10.02 7.49 12.11
C THR A 141 9.04 8.33 11.31
N ARG A 142 8.06 8.94 11.99
CA ARG A 142 7.14 9.91 11.38
C ARG A 142 7.90 11.01 10.63
N HIS A 143 8.99 11.51 11.21
CA HIS A 143 9.81 12.55 10.59
C HIS A 143 10.43 12.08 9.27
N GLN A 144 10.92 10.84 9.20
CA GLN A 144 11.46 10.28 7.97
C GLN A 144 10.38 10.19 6.88
N ILE A 145 9.17 9.74 7.21
CA ILE A 145 8.06 9.66 6.24
C ILE A 145 7.66 11.05 5.74
N VAL A 146 7.48 12.01 6.65
CA VAL A 146 7.19 13.42 6.31
C VAL A 146 8.25 13.99 5.38
N ARG A 147 9.53 13.70 5.66
CA ARG A 147 10.65 14.12 4.82
C ARG A 147 10.58 13.51 3.43
N LEU A 148 10.35 12.20 3.30
CA LEU A 148 10.22 11.54 2.00
C LEU A 148 9.12 12.17 1.14
N ILE A 149 7.94 12.39 1.73
CA ILE A 149 6.80 12.99 1.04
C ILE A 149 7.13 14.40 0.54
N ARG A 150 7.73 15.24 1.40
CA ARG A 150 8.11 16.62 1.04
C ARG A 150 9.19 16.67 -0.02
N GLU A 151 10.22 15.85 0.10
CA GLU A 151 11.31 15.75 -0.89
C GLU A 151 10.81 15.19 -2.23
N ALA A 152 9.78 14.35 -2.21
CA ALA A 152 9.05 13.96 -3.43
C ALA A 152 8.19 15.10 -3.99
N GLY A 153 8.12 16.27 -3.34
CA GLY A 153 7.31 17.42 -3.74
C GLY A 153 5.80 17.20 -3.55
N ARG A 154 5.40 16.49 -2.50
CA ARG A 154 4.00 16.31 -2.07
C ARG A 154 3.78 16.95 -0.70
N GLU A 155 2.51 17.12 -0.34
CA GLU A 155 2.10 17.57 1.00
C GLU A 155 1.84 16.34 1.89
N PRO A 156 2.54 16.21 3.04
CA PRO A 156 2.29 15.13 3.98
C PRO A 156 1.02 15.38 4.79
N VAL A 157 0.09 14.43 4.72
CA VAL A 157 -1.14 14.42 5.51
C VAL A 157 -1.15 13.17 6.37
N GLU A 158 -1.21 13.36 7.68
CA GLU A 158 -1.51 12.26 8.60
C GLU A 158 -3.01 11.97 8.51
N ARG A 159 -3.39 10.70 8.48
CA ARG A 159 -4.77 10.27 8.23
C ARG A 159 -5.21 9.19 9.21
N ASP A 160 -6.52 9.04 9.37
CA ASP A 160 -7.09 7.86 10.00
C ASP A 160 -7.31 6.72 9.00
N THR A 161 -8.03 5.67 9.43
CA THR A 161 -8.37 4.51 8.60
C THR A 161 -9.30 4.86 7.43
N LEU A 162 -10.10 5.92 7.55
CA LEU A 162 -11.04 6.40 6.54
C LEU A 162 -10.44 7.52 5.65
N TYR A 163 -9.12 7.72 5.71
CA TYR A 163 -8.40 8.77 4.98
C TYR A 163 -8.81 10.20 5.37
N ARG A 164 -9.42 10.38 6.55
CA ARG A 164 -9.70 11.71 7.08
C ARG A 164 -8.43 12.32 7.67
N PRO A 165 -8.12 13.59 7.38
CA PRO A 165 -6.95 14.25 7.95
C PRO A 165 -6.97 14.25 9.48
N VAL A 166 -5.81 13.98 10.07
CA VAL A 166 -5.58 13.99 11.52
C VAL A 166 -4.72 15.18 11.86
N THR A 167 -5.20 16.03 12.77
CA THR A 167 -4.40 17.07 13.41
C THR A 167 -3.91 16.54 14.75
N ARG A 168 -2.58 16.48 14.94
CA ARG A 168 -1.96 15.97 16.17
C ARG A 168 -1.19 17.08 16.88
N THR A 169 -1.43 17.23 18.18
CA THR A 169 -0.61 18.00 19.12
C THR A 169 0.34 17.06 19.87
N GLU A 170 1.22 17.58 20.73
CA GLU A 170 2.15 16.74 21.50
C GLU A 170 1.46 15.70 22.42
N SER A 171 0.20 15.92 22.78
CA SER A 171 -0.54 15.10 23.76
C SER A 171 -1.91 14.60 23.27
N THR A 172 -2.44 15.11 22.16
CA THR A 172 -3.77 14.73 21.65
C THR A 172 -3.80 14.66 20.13
N PHE A 173 -4.77 13.94 19.56
CA PHE A 173 -5.06 13.99 18.13
C PHE A 173 -6.57 14.21 17.90
N THR A 174 -6.90 14.87 16.80
CA THR A 174 -8.26 15.15 16.37
C THR A 174 -8.42 14.76 14.91
N VAL A 175 -9.47 14.00 14.62
CA VAL A 175 -9.85 13.62 13.26
C VAL A 175 -10.76 14.71 12.70
N GLN A 176 -10.42 15.24 11.52
CA GLN A 176 -11.30 16.18 10.83
C GLN A 176 -12.53 15.42 10.30
N VAL A 177 -13.73 15.93 10.61
CA VAL A 177 -15.02 15.36 10.22
C VAL A 177 -15.51 16.01 8.95
#